data_AF-A0AAU0M3I6-F1
#
_entry.id   AF-A0AAU0M3I6-F1
#
_cell.length_a   1.000
_cell.length_b   1.000
_cell.length_c   1.000
_cell.angle_alpha   90.00
_cell.angle_beta   90.00
_cell.angle_gamma   90.00
#
_symmetry.space_group_name_H-M   'P 1'
#
loop_
_entity.id
_entity.type
_entity.pdbx_description
1 polymer ?
#
loop_
_entity_poly.entity_id
_entity_poly.type
_entity_poly.pdbx_seq_one_letter_code
_entity_poly.pdbx_strand_id
1 'polypeptide(L)'
;MNNFSLRISTLGLFLILTNHVVNAQSKNVENIGIYITNEMSFLNMTTSQTEQVYQINLHAANTLESLNNESKAQHLTHAEEIDGLIKILKQRNIALQELLSPTQFEIFKENKIVRAATFRTMAMNKMLELTQDQLDPVFDINQKTAEHVRNELEAYLSADSKRSKRKAQHRLQQTFKKTDQAFDKILSPQQAAIYHENVELLRNVIREEYNTNDSF
;
A
#
# COMPACT_ATOMS: atom_id res chain seq x y z
N MET A 1 -31.72 17.70 -49.15
CA MET A 1 -32.66 17.41 -48.04
C MET A 1 -31.94 16.45 -47.11
N ASN A 2 -31.09 16.89 -46.18
CA ASN A 2 -31.33 17.71 -44.98
C ASN A 2 -32.31 17.07 -43.98
N ASN A 3 -31.78 16.56 -42.86
CA ASN A 3 -32.06 16.94 -41.46
C ASN A 3 -31.72 15.75 -40.53
N PHE A 4 -30.69 15.77 -39.70
CA PHE A 4 -30.54 16.42 -38.38
C PHE A 4 -31.50 15.90 -37.29
N SER A 5 -30.92 15.61 -36.10
CA SER A 5 -31.54 15.53 -34.75
C SER A 5 -31.99 14.13 -34.28
N LEU A 6 -31.88 13.71 -33.01
CA LEU A 6 -31.64 14.42 -31.75
C LEU A 6 -31.19 13.42 -30.65
N ARG A 7 -30.26 13.85 -29.80
CA ARG A 7 -29.98 13.29 -28.46
C ARG A 7 -31.22 13.41 -27.57
N ILE A 8 -31.57 12.37 -26.81
CA ILE A 8 -32.26 12.52 -25.52
C ILE A 8 -31.66 11.56 -24.50
N SER A 9 -31.02 12.18 -23.51
CA SER A 9 -30.53 11.63 -22.27
C SER A 9 -31.65 11.00 -21.45
N THR A 10 -31.42 9.82 -20.87
CA THR A 10 -32.09 9.40 -19.64
C THR A 10 -31.06 8.80 -18.70
N LEU A 11 -30.42 9.69 -17.92
CA LEU A 11 -29.81 9.32 -16.65
C LEU A 11 -30.95 8.84 -15.74
N GLY A 12 -31.08 7.51 -15.59
CA GLY A 12 -31.93 6.92 -14.56
C GLY A 12 -31.29 7.12 -13.19
N LEU A 13 -31.87 8.02 -12.40
CA LEU A 13 -31.53 8.29 -11.01
C LEU A 13 -31.82 7.04 -10.15
N PHE A 14 -30.79 6.29 -9.78
CA PHE A 14 -30.92 5.23 -8.78
C PHE A 14 -30.85 5.86 -7.38
N LEU A 15 -32.00 5.92 -6.71
CA LEU A 15 -32.12 6.13 -5.26
C LEU A 15 -31.57 4.89 -4.55
N ILE A 16 -30.41 5.01 -3.90
CA ILE A 16 -29.89 3.98 -3.01
C ILE A 16 -30.10 4.44 -1.57
N LEU A 17 -31.14 3.89 -0.94
CA LEU A 17 -31.32 3.86 0.51
C LEU A 17 -30.71 2.55 1.05
N THR A 18 -29.42 2.59 1.40
CA THR A 18 -28.76 1.64 2.32
C THR A 18 -27.65 2.36 3.12
N ASN A 19 -27.97 3.53 3.67
CA ASN A 19 -27.05 4.32 4.48
C ASN A 19 -27.08 3.82 5.92
N HIS A 20 -26.13 2.98 6.34
CA HIS A 20 -25.51 3.09 7.68
C HIS A 20 -24.23 2.25 7.82
N VAL A 21 -24.06 1.17 7.03
CA VAL A 21 -22.81 0.37 7.03
C VAL A 21 -21.82 0.84 5.95
N VAL A 22 -22.34 1.28 4.79
CA VAL A 22 -21.54 1.77 3.65
C VAL A 22 -20.75 3.05 3.99
N ASN A 23 -21.26 3.88 4.91
CA ASN A 23 -20.68 5.19 5.24
C ASN A 23 -19.41 5.13 6.11
N ALA A 24 -19.21 4.08 6.89
CA ALA A 24 -17.99 3.93 7.71
C ALA A 24 -16.83 3.38 6.88
N GLN A 25 -17.13 2.42 5.99
CA GLN A 25 -16.17 1.85 5.05
C GLN A 25 -15.72 2.89 4.02
N SER A 26 -16.64 3.63 3.38
CA SER A 26 -16.28 4.69 2.43
C SER A 26 -15.40 5.77 3.05
N LYS A 27 -15.72 6.19 4.27
CA LYS A 27 -14.96 7.20 5.01
C LYS A 27 -13.54 6.74 5.38
N ASN A 28 -13.36 5.46 5.69
CA ASN A 28 -12.02 4.90 5.94
C ASN A 28 -11.18 4.89 4.64
N VAL A 29 -11.76 4.53 3.49
CA VAL A 29 -11.07 4.59 2.19
C VAL A 29 -10.66 6.02 1.83
N GLU A 30 -11.56 6.98 2.02
CA GLU A 30 -11.30 8.39 1.74
C GLU A 30 -10.16 8.92 2.60
N ASN A 31 -10.18 8.63 3.90
CA ASN A 31 -9.15 9.06 4.84
C ASN A 31 -7.77 8.49 4.49
N ILE A 32 -7.67 7.20 4.14
CA ILE A 32 -6.39 6.62 3.74
C ILE A 32 -5.92 7.18 2.39
N GLY A 33 -6.83 7.44 1.45
CA GLY A 33 -6.50 8.07 0.17
C GLY A 33 -5.89 9.46 0.36
N ILE A 34 -6.49 10.28 1.24
CA ILE A 34 -5.98 11.62 1.59
C ILE A 34 -4.62 11.50 2.27
N TYR A 35 -4.53 10.67 3.31
CA TYR A 35 -3.31 10.46 4.09
C TYR A 35 -2.11 10.13 3.20
N ILE A 36 -2.28 9.11 2.35
CA ILE A 36 -1.22 8.61 1.47
C ILE A 36 -0.84 9.62 0.39
N THR A 37 -1.78 10.44 -0.05
CA THR A 37 -1.48 11.55 -0.96
C THR A 37 -0.61 12.62 -0.30
N ASN A 38 -0.87 12.91 0.98
CA ASN A 38 -0.07 13.87 1.74
C ASN A 38 1.37 13.37 1.97
N GLU A 39 1.56 12.07 2.20
CA GLU A 39 2.89 11.44 2.29
C GLU A 39 3.70 11.53 0.99
N MET A 40 3.05 11.86 -0.14
CA MET A 40 3.70 12.12 -1.43
C MET A 40 4.01 13.60 -1.69
N SER A 41 3.82 14.48 -0.70
CA SER A 41 4.06 15.93 -0.83
C SER A 41 5.49 16.30 -1.24
N PHE A 42 6.48 15.43 -0.96
CA PHE A 42 7.88 15.58 -1.40
C PHE A 42 8.06 15.68 -2.93
N LEU A 43 7.05 15.29 -3.71
CA LEU A 43 7.05 15.39 -5.17
C LEU A 43 6.78 16.80 -5.69
N ASN A 44 6.47 17.77 -4.82
CA ASN A 44 6.15 19.16 -5.18
C ASN A 44 5.10 19.23 -6.31
N MET A 45 4.04 18.44 -6.15
CA MET A 45 2.98 18.32 -7.15
C MET A 45 2.18 19.62 -7.26
N THR A 46 1.70 19.92 -8.46
CA THR A 46 0.65 20.95 -8.62
C THR A 46 -0.64 20.52 -7.93
N THR A 47 -1.55 21.44 -7.67
CA THR A 47 -2.88 21.12 -7.11
C THR A 47 -3.63 20.11 -7.98
N SER A 48 -3.58 20.26 -9.31
CA SER A 48 -4.23 19.33 -10.25
C SER A 48 -3.60 17.93 -10.21
N GLN A 49 -2.27 17.85 -10.12
CA GLN A 49 -1.59 16.57 -9.94
C GLN A 49 -1.91 15.93 -8.59
N THR A 50 -1.99 16.72 -7.53
CA THR A 50 -2.33 16.23 -6.18
C THR A 50 -3.72 15.59 -6.16
N GLU A 51 -4.71 16.23 -6.77
CA GLU A 51 -6.07 15.67 -6.90
C GLU A 51 -6.05 14.35 -7.70
N GLN A 52 -5.34 14.29 -8.81
CA GLN A 52 -5.25 13.07 -9.61
C GLN A 52 -4.50 11.94 -8.87
N VAL A 53 -3.45 12.26 -8.12
CA VAL A 53 -2.76 11.31 -7.23
C VAL A 53 -3.69 10.80 -6.13
N TYR A 54 -4.53 11.68 -5.56
CA TYR A 54 -5.57 11.26 -4.62
C TYR A 54 -6.53 10.24 -5.24
N GLN A 55 -7.02 10.48 -6.46
CA GLN A 55 -7.91 9.53 -7.14
C GLN A 55 -7.21 8.18 -7.42
N ILE A 56 -5.93 8.19 -7.81
CA ILE A 56 -5.13 6.96 -7.99
C ILE A 56 -4.99 6.20 -6.66
N ASN A 57 -4.67 6.91 -5.57
CA ASN A 57 -4.51 6.31 -4.24
C ASN A 57 -5.83 5.77 -3.69
N LEU A 58 -6.93 6.50 -3.88
CA LEU A 58 -8.27 6.08 -3.51
C LEU A 58 -8.69 4.83 -4.28
N HIS A 59 -8.42 4.79 -5.59
CA HIS A 59 -8.69 3.61 -6.40
C HIS A 59 -7.90 2.39 -5.90
N ALA A 60 -6.60 2.53 -5.66
CA ALA A 60 -5.78 1.45 -5.12
C ALA A 60 -6.27 0.98 -3.73
N ALA A 61 -6.68 1.90 -2.85
CA ALA A 61 -7.26 1.57 -1.56
C ALA A 61 -8.59 0.78 -1.68
N ASN A 62 -9.46 1.16 -2.62
CA ASN A 62 -10.68 0.42 -2.91
C ASN A 62 -10.39 -0.99 -3.45
N THR A 63 -9.42 -1.13 -4.36
CA THR A 63 -9.06 -2.44 -4.90
C THR A 63 -8.45 -3.36 -3.85
N LEU A 64 -7.68 -2.81 -2.89
CA LEU A 64 -7.20 -3.56 -1.71
C LEU A 64 -8.36 -4.05 -0.83
N GLU A 65 -9.40 -3.24 -0.68
CA GLU A 65 -10.58 -3.63 0.09
C GLU A 65 -11.35 -4.76 -0.60
N SER A 66 -11.53 -4.69 -1.92
CA SER A 66 -12.10 -5.79 -2.71
C SER A 66 -11.30 -7.08 -2.55
N LEU A 67 -9.96 -7.01 -2.66
CA LEU A 67 -9.08 -8.17 -2.46
C LEU A 67 -9.22 -8.77 -1.06
N ASN A 68 -9.25 -7.93 -0.01
CA ASN A 68 -9.45 -8.37 1.38
C ASN A 68 -10.81 -9.04 1.60
N ASN A 69 -11.86 -8.53 0.94
CA ASN A 69 -13.19 -9.12 1.02
C ASN A 69 -13.27 -10.45 0.27
N GLU A 70 -12.63 -10.57 -0.89
CA GLU A 70 -12.52 -11.82 -1.67
C GLU A 70 -11.73 -12.89 -0.92
N SER A 71 -10.61 -12.53 -0.30
CA SER A 71 -9.83 -13.41 0.59
C SER A 71 -10.71 -14.05 1.68
N LYS A 72 -11.52 -13.23 2.37
CA LYS A 72 -12.43 -13.66 3.43
C LYS A 72 -13.59 -14.52 2.91
N ALA A 73 -14.11 -14.23 1.71
CA ALA A 73 -15.32 -14.84 1.18
C ALA A 73 -15.08 -16.10 0.35
N GLN A 74 -13.96 -16.18 -0.38
CA GLN A 74 -13.70 -17.20 -1.41
C GLN A 74 -12.49 -18.10 -1.08
N HIS A 75 -11.91 -17.96 0.12
CA HIS A 75 -10.71 -18.70 0.56
C HIS A 75 -9.58 -18.63 -0.50
N LEU A 76 -9.23 -17.41 -0.92
CA LEU A 76 -8.03 -17.22 -1.73
C LEU A 76 -6.85 -17.91 -1.05
N THR A 77 -6.01 -18.56 -1.84
CA THR A 77 -4.74 -19.05 -1.34
C THR A 77 -3.84 -17.85 -1.01
N HIS A 78 -2.94 -18.03 -0.04
CA HIS A 78 -1.99 -16.98 0.32
C HIS A 78 -1.17 -16.48 -0.87
N ALA A 79 -0.87 -17.35 -1.84
CA ALA A 79 -0.18 -16.98 -3.07
C ALA A 79 -1.02 -16.04 -3.96
N GLU A 80 -2.33 -16.28 -4.07
CA GLU A 80 -3.25 -15.43 -4.82
C GLU A 80 -3.41 -14.05 -4.16
N GLU A 81 -3.45 -14.00 -2.83
CA GLU A 81 -3.48 -12.74 -2.07
C GLU A 81 -2.20 -11.91 -2.30
N ILE A 82 -1.02 -12.55 -2.26
CA ILE A 82 0.26 -11.90 -2.55
C ILE A 82 0.28 -11.35 -3.98
N ASP A 83 -0.13 -12.16 -4.96
CA ASP A 83 -0.16 -11.75 -6.36
C ASP A 83 -1.14 -10.59 -6.61
N GLY A 84 -2.33 -10.64 -6.01
CA GLY A 84 -3.31 -9.55 -6.04
C GLY A 84 -2.74 -8.25 -5.45
N LEU A 85 -2.08 -8.34 -4.29
CA LEU A 85 -1.44 -7.21 -3.63
C LEU A 85 -0.35 -6.58 -4.51
N ILE A 86 0.52 -7.39 -5.10
CA ILE A 86 1.60 -6.94 -6.01
C ILE A 86 1.01 -6.30 -7.28
N LYS A 87 -0.06 -6.86 -7.84
CA LYS A 87 -0.75 -6.29 -9.02
C LYS A 87 -1.28 -4.90 -8.74
N ILE A 88 -1.93 -4.69 -7.58
CA ILE A 88 -2.45 -3.37 -7.19
C ILE A 88 -1.31 -2.36 -7.07
N LEU A 89 -0.19 -2.76 -6.44
CA LEU A 89 0.99 -1.90 -6.33
C LEU A 89 1.52 -1.49 -7.72
N LYS A 90 1.68 -2.45 -8.63
CA LYS A 90 2.17 -2.22 -9.99
C LYS A 90 1.25 -1.27 -10.77
N GLN A 91 -0.05 -1.51 -10.73
CA GLN A 91 -1.05 -0.67 -11.40
C GLN A 91 -1.02 0.77 -10.87
N ARG A 92 -0.94 0.93 -9.54
CA ARG A 92 -0.79 2.26 -8.92
C ARG A 92 0.47 2.96 -9.41
N ASN A 93 1.61 2.28 -9.45
CA ASN A 93 2.88 2.87 -9.87
C ASN A 93 2.88 3.24 -11.36
N ILE A 94 2.22 2.45 -12.22
CA ILE A 94 2.02 2.78 -13.65
C ILE A 94 1.16 4.05 -13.79
N ALA A 95 0.03 4.13 -13.08
CA ALA A 95 -0.83 5.31 -13.13
C ALA A 95 -0.09 6.58 -12.65
N LEU A 96 0.75 6.45 -11.61
CA LEU A 96 1.61 7.55 -11.17
C LEU A 96 2.67 7.93 -12.20
N GLN A 97 3.23 6.98 -12.93
CA GLN A 97 4.19 7.25 -14.01
C GLN A 97 3.58 8.07 -15.14
N GLU A 98 2.33 7.78 -15.50
CA GLU A 98 1.60 8.49 -16.56
C GLU A 98 1.24 9.93 -16.16
N LEU A 99 1.04 10.18 -14.86
CA LEU A 99 0.64 11.47 -14.31
C LEU A 99 1.82 12.40 -13.95
N LEU A 100 2.89 11.83 -13.38
CA LEU A 100 4.03 12.60 -12.89
C LEU A 100 4.95 13.02 -14.04
N SER A 101 5.59 14.17 -13.91
CA SER A 101 6.67 14.51 -14.84
C SER A 101 7.83 13.51 -14.72
N PRO A 102 8.69 13.35 -15.76
CA PRO A 102 9.83 12.44 -15.67
C PRO A 102 10.72 12.68 -14.45
N THR A 103 10.97 13.94 -14.09
CA THR A 103 11.75 14.29 -12.90
C THR A 103 11.04 13.92 -11.60
N GLN A 104 9.73 14.18 -11.49
CA GLN A 104 8.95 13.78 -10.31
C GLN A 104 8.89 12.27 -10.17
N PHE A 105 8.72 11.55 -11.28
CA PHE A 105 8.69 10.09 -11.26
C PHE A 105 10.06 9.51 -10.89
N GLU A 106 11.17 10.12 -11.29
CA GLU A 106 12.50 9.72 -10.84
C GLU A 106 12.65 9.89 -9.32
N ILE A 107 12.24 11.04 -8.77
CA ILE A 107 12.24 11.27 -7.31
C ILE A 107 11.37 10.23 -6.59
N PHE A 108 10.19 9.93 -7.15
CA PHE A 108 9.31 8.89 -6.63
C PHE A 108 9.99 7.52 -6.62
N LYS A 109 10.59 7.10 -7.74
CA LYS A 109 11.30 5.81 -7.86
C LYS A 109 12.45 5.67 -6.88
N GLU A 110 13.25 6.71 -6.72
CA GLU A 110 14.41 6.72 -5.83
C GLU A 110 13.99 6.66 -4.36
N ASN A 111 12.80 7.16 -4.02
CA ASN A 111 12.26 7.10 -2.67
C ASN A 111 11.53 5.77 -2.37
N LYS A 112 12.23 4.64 -2.59
CA LYS A 112 11.71 3.28 -2.34
C LYS A 112 11.23 3.06 -0.90
N ILE A 113 11.85 3.75 0.06
CA ILE A 113 11.50 3.65 1.48
C ILE A 113 10.09 4.18 1.71
N VAL A 114 9.82 5.42 1.26
CA VAL A 114 8.48 6.01 1.39
C VAL A 114 7.46 5.21 0.59
N ARG A 115 7.79 4.79 -0.64
CA ARG A 115 6.88 3.95 -1.46
C ARG A 115 6.45 2.65 -0.76
N ALA A 116 7.41 1.90 -0.24
CA ALA A 116 7.14 0.68 0.50
C ALA A 116 6.33 0.97 1.77
N ALA A 117 6.66 2.05 2.50
CA ALA A 117 5.94 2.44 3.71
C ALA A 117 4.48 2.83 3.44
N THR A 118 4.27 3.64 2.41
CA THR A 118 2.96 4.08 1.93
C THR A 118 2.09 2.88 1.59
N PHE A 119 2.57 1.98 0.73
CA PHE A 119 1.75 0.84 0.29
C PHE A 119 1.47 -0.16 1.41
N ARG A 120 2.46 -0.43 2.28
CA ARG A 120 2.24 -1.26 3.47
C ARG A 120 1.20 -0.64 4.40
N THR A 121 1.21 0.67 4.59
CA THR A 121 0.23 1.37 5.43
C THR A 121 -1.17 1.29 4.83
N MET A 122 -1.31 1.41 3.51
CA MET A 122 -2.59 1.18 2.82
C MET A 122 -3.11 -0.24 3.06
N ALA A 123 -2.27 -1.25 2.85
CA ALA A 123 -2.64 -2.65 3.06
C ALA A 123 -3.01 -2.91 4.52
N MET A 124 -2.20 -2.45 5.48
CA MET A 124 -2.48 -2.58 6.91
C MET A 124 -3.77 -1.87 7.31
N ASN A 125 -4.04 -0.67 6.80
CA ASN A 125 -5.29 0.03 7.06
C ASN A 125 -6.51 -0.80 6.62
N LYS A 126 -6.43 -1.49 5.48
CA LYS A 126 -7.53 -2.33 4.98
C LYS A 126 -7.67 -3.67 5.70
N MET A 127 -6.57 -4.28 6.11
CA MET A 127 -6.62 -5.54 6.86
C MET A 127 -7.07 -5.33 8.31
N LEU A 128 -6.61 -4.24 8.94
CA LEU A 128 -6.69 -4.03 10.39
C LEU A 128 -7.73 -2.98 10.79
N GLU A 129 -8.36 -2.30 9.82
CA GLU A 129 -9.28 -1.19 10.06
C GLU A 129 -8.66 -0.15 10.99
N LEU A 130 -7.48 0.35 10.61
CA LEU A 130 -6.74 1.30 11.45
C LEU A 130 -7.57 2.54 11.71
N THR A 131 -7.51 3.03 12.95
CA THR A 131 -8.05 4.34 13.31
C THR A 131 -7.17 5.45 12.75
N GLN A 132 -7.71 6.67 12.64
CA GLN A 132 -6.95 7.82 12.15
C GLN A 132 -5.67 8.05 12.97
N ASP A 133 -5.76 7.93 14.30
CA ASP A 133 -4.64 8.12 15.23
C ASP A 133 -3.58 6.99 15.13
N GLN A 134 -3.91 5.87 14.50
CA GLN A 134 -2.98 4.77 14.24
C GLN A 134 -2.23 4.91 12.91
N LEU A 135 -2.66 5.78 11.98
CA LEU A 135 -2.05 5.87 10.64
C LEU A 135 -0.59 6.35 10.71
N ASP A 136 -0.33 7.45 11.40
CA ASP A 136 1.02 7.99 11.60
C ASP A 136 2.00 7.00 12.26
N PRO A 137 1.69 6.42 13.44
CA PRO A 137 2.62 5.48 14.05
C PRO A 137 2.80 4.20 13.23
N VAL A 138 1.78 3.75 12.48
CA VAL A 138 1.93 2.61 11.56
C VAL A 138 2.85 2.96 10.39
N PHE A 139 2.67 4.13 9.79
CA PHE A 139 3.52 4.61 8.71
C PHE A 139 4.98 4.75 9.15
N ASP A 140 5.23 5.36 10.31
CA ASP A 140 6.55 5.52 10.90
C ASP A 140 7.26 4.18 11.11
N ILE A 141 6.54 3.18 11.63
CA ILE A 141 7.10 1.82 11.78
C ILE A 141 7.42 1.25 10.41
N ASN A 142 6.48 1.32 9.45
CA ASN A 142 6.68 0.82 8.09
C ASN A 142 7.88 1.48 7.38
N GLN A 143 8.07 2.79 7.57
CA GLN A 143 9.20 3.54 7.03
C GLN A 143 10.53 3.07 7.62
N LYS A 144 10.62 2.94 8.95
CA LYS A 144 11.80 2.40 9.63
C LYS A 144 12.09 0.96 9.20
N THR A 145 11.06 0.14 9.05
CA THR A 145 11.24 -1.23 8.55
C THR A 145 11.78 -1.22 7.13
N ALA A 146 11.21 -0.42 6.21
CA ALA A 146 11.67 -0.34 4.83
C ALA A 146 13.13 0.15 4.74
N GLU A 147 13.51 1.15 5.52
CA GLU A 147 14.88 1.64 5.63
C GLU A 147 15.84 0.54 6.11
N HIS A 148 15.53 -0.13 7.21
CA HIS A 148 16.38 -1.19 7.74
C HIS A 148 16.46 -2.40 6.81
N VAL A 149 15.36 -2.80 6.18
CA VAL A 149 15.36 -3.90 5.21
C VAL A 149 16.23 -3.54 4.02
N ARG A 150 16.12 -2.33 3.47
CA ARG A 150 17.00 -1.85 2.39
C ARG A 150 18.48 -1.99 2.77
N ASN A 151 18.86 -1.48 3.94
CA ASN A 151 20.26 -1.47 4.37
C ASN A 151 20.81 -2.90 4.55
N GLU A 152 20.02 -3.81 5.12
CA GLU A 152 20.45 -5.20 5.31
C GLU A 152 20.44 -6.01 4.00
N LEU A 153 19.52 -5.71 3.07
CA LEU A 153 19.53 -6.28 1.72
C LEU A 153 20.77 -5.84 0.94
N GLU A 154 21.10 -4.56 0.98
CA GLU A 154 22.32 -4.04 0.34
C GLU A 154 23.56 -4.73 0.93
N ALA A 155 23.66 -4.83 2.26
CA ALA A 155 24.74 -5.54 2.94
C ALA A 155 24.80 -7.04 2.59
N TYR A 156 23.66 -7.68 2.33
CA TYR A 156 23.60 -9.07 1.88
C TYR A 156 24.09 -9.23 0.45
N LEU A 157 23.64 -8.36 -0.46
CA LEU A 157 23.97 -8.40 -1.89
C LEU A 157 25.44 -8.03 -2.14
N SER A 158 25.99 -7.09 -1.36
CA SER A 158 27.38 -6.65 -1.47
C SER A 158 28.37 -7.55 -0.71
N ALA A 159 27.91 -8.62 -0.06
CA ALA A 159 28.76 -9.47 0.77
C ALA A 159 29.50 -10.55 -0.03
N ASP A 160 30.83 -10.51 0.01
CA ASP A 160 31.70 -11.49 -0.66
C ASP A 160 31.83 -12.83 0.08
N SER A 161 31.44 -12.90 1.36
CA SER A 161 31.59 -14.09 2.18
C SER A 161 30.27 -14.65 2.69
N LYS A 162 30.19 -15.99 2.80
CA LYS A 162 29.05 -16.70 3.40
C LYS A 162 28.77 -16.23 4.83
N ARG A 163 29.81 -15.87 5.59
CA ARG A 163 29.67 -15.36 6.97
C ARG A 163 28.98 -13.99 6.98
N SER A 164 29.38 -13.08 6.09
CA SER A 164 28.77 -11.76 5.95
C SER A 164 27.32 -11.85 5.49
N LYS A 165 27.02 -12.73 4.51
CA LYS A 165 25.65 -13.02 4.07
C LYS A 165 24.75 -13.51 5.21
N ARG A 166 25.21 -14.50 5.98
CA ARG A 166 24.48 -15.00 7.17
C ARG A 166 24.25 -13.90 8.22
N LYS A 167 25.22 -13.01 8.42
CA LYS A 167 25.10 -11.89 9.35
C LYS A 167 24.02 -10.90 8.90
N ALA A 168 23.99 -10.56 7.61
CA ALA A 168 22.95 -9.69 7.04
C ALA A 168 21.56 -10.34 7.12
N GLN A 169 21.43 -11.63 6.79
CA GLN A 169 20.18 -12.39 6.98
C GLN A 169 19.70 -12.38 8.44
N HIS A 170 20.59 -12.65 9.39
CA HIS A 170 20.25 -12.59 10.81
C HIS A 170 19.75 -11.19 11.20
N ARG A 171 20.41 -10.12 10.73
CA ARG A 171 19.99 -8.75 11.03
C ARG A 171 18.63 -8.43 10.41
N LEU A 172 18.37 -8.89 9.19
CA LEU A 172 17.07 -8.78 8.54
C LEU A 172 15.97 -9.46 9.38
N GLN A 173 16.20 -10.67 9.88
CA GLN A 173 15.26 -11.35 10.78
C GLN A 173 15.04 -10.56 12.08
N GLN A 174 16.08 -9.97 12.66
CA GLN A 174 15.94 -9.11 13.84
C GLN A 174 15.16 -7.82 13.53
N THR A 175 15.31 -7.26 12.34
CA THR A 175 14.51 -6.12 11.87
C THR A 175 13.03 -6.47 11.84
N PHE A 176 12.66 -7.62 11.27
CA PHE A 176 11.27 -8.07 11.28
C PHE A 176 10.76 -8.31 12.70
N LYS A 177 11.52 -9.00 13.56
CA LYS A 177 11.13 -9.19 14.96
C LYS A 177 10.88 -7.87 15.71
N LYS A 178 11.74 -6.86 15.50
CA LYS A 178 11.57 -5.54 16.11
C LYS A 178 10.36 -4.80 15.54
N THR A 179 10.08 -5.00 14.25
CA THR A 179 8.89 -4.45 13.58
C THR A 179 7.63 -5.03 14.18
N ASP A 180 7.57 -6.35 14.31
CA ASP A 180 6.47 -7.10 14.91
C ASP A 180 6.20 -6.57 16.35
N GLN A 181 7.25 -6.44 17.17
CA GLN A 181 7.17 -5.88 18.53
C GLN A 181 6.75 -4.40 18.58
N ALA A 182 7.03 -3.63 17.53
CA ALA A 182 6.62 -2.23 17.46
C ALA A 182 5.11 -2.14 17.16
N PHE A 183 4.61 -3.00 16.26
CA PHE A 183 3.18 -3.09 15.97
C PHE A 183 2.37 -3.61 17.15
N ASP A 184 2.86 -4.60 17.90
CA ASP A 184 2.20 -5.11 19.11
C ASP A 184 1.94 -4.02 20.17
N LYS A 185 2.66 -2.90 20.14
CA LYS A 185 2.50 -1.77 21.07
C LYS A 185 1.43 -0.76 20.66
N ILE A 186 1.12 -0.69 19.37
CA ILE A 186 0.22 0.35 18.82
C ILE A 186 -1.08 -0.23 18.24
N LEU A 187 -1.11 -1.54 18.00
CA LEU A 187 -2.29 -2.26 17.56
C LEU A 187 -3.08 -2.77 18.77
N SER A 188 -4.41 -2.84 18.63
CA SER A 188 -5.22 -3.59 19.58
C SER A 188 -4.88 -5.09 19.51
N PRO A 189 -5.18 -5.90 20.55
CA PRO A 189 -4.90 -7.33 20.53
C PRO A 189 -5.51 -8.06 19.31
N GLN A 190 -6.70 -7.66 18.89
CA GLN A 190 -7.36 -8.21 17.71
C GLN A 190 -6.64 -7.82 16.41
N GLN A 191 -6.24 -6.55 16.28
CA GLN A 191 -5.45 -6.08 15.13
C GLN A 191 -4.08 -6.76 15.07
N ALA A 192 -3.42 -6.96 16.21
CA ALA A 192 -2.14 -7.66 16.27
C ALA A 192 -2.27 -9.11 15.80
N ALA A 193 -3.33 -9.82 16.19
CA ALA A 193 -3.58 -11.19 15.72
C ALA A 193 -3.72 -11.25 14.19
N ILE A 194 -4.56 -10.38 13.61
CA ILE A 194 -4.74 -10.29 12.14
C ILE A 194 -3.41 -9.92 11.46
N TYR A 195 -2.65 -9.00 12.04
CA TYR A 195 -1.33 -8.62 11.52
C TYR A 195 -0.39 -9.82 11.43
N HIS A 196 -0.27 -10.61 12.51
CA HIS A 196 0.63 -11.77 12.55
C HIS A 196 0.22 -12.87 11.59
N GLU A 197 -1.08 -13.08 11.38
CA GLU A 197 -1.61 -13.99 10.36
C GLU A 197 -1.22 -13.56 8.93
N ASN A 198 -1.05 -12.25 8.70
CA ASN A 198 -0.86 -11.65 7.39
C ASN A 198 0.54 -11.05 7.17
N VAL A 199 1.50 -11.30 8.08
CA VAL A 199 2.79 -10.59 8.07
C VAL A 199 3.62 -10.87 6.81
N GLU A 200 3.50 -12.07 6.23
CA GLU A 200 4.20 -12.42 4.99
C GLU A 200 3.69 -11.62 3.77
N LEU A 201 2.40 -11.26 3.71
CA LEU A 201 1.87 -10.37 2.66
C LEU A 201 2.61 -9.03 2.69
N LEU A 202 2.76 -8.45 3.88
CA LEU A 202 3.42 -7.15 4.08
C LEU A 202 4.93 -7.22 3.81
N ARG A 203 5.58 -8.35 4.10
CA ARG A 203 6.98 -8.58 3.77
C ARG A 203 7.19 -8.66 2.25
N ASN A 204 6.26 -9.27 1.52
CA ASN A 204 6.33 -9.35 0.06
C ASN A 204 6.19 -8.00 -0.65
N VAL A 205 5.45 -7.04 -0.08
CA VAL A 205 5.43 -5.66 -0.60
C VAL A 205 6.84 -5.06 -0.64
N ILE A 206 7.62 -5.25 0.43
CA ILE A 206 8.99 -4.75 0.48
C ILE A 206 9.83 -5.45 -0.59
N ARG A 207 9.72 -6.78 -0.68
CA ARG A 207 10.48 -7.58 -1.65
C ARG A 207 10.23 -7.10 -3.08
N GLU A 208 8.96 -6.86 -3.44
CA GLU A 208 8.58 -6.34 -4.75
C GLU A 208 9.15 -4.93 -5.00
N GLU A 209 9.03 -4.01 -4.04
CA GLU A 209 9.57 -2.64 -4.17
C GLU A 209 11.10 -2.59 -4.36
N TYR A 210 11.81 -3.59 -3.84
CA TYR A 210 13.25 -3.74 -4.00
C TYR A 210 13.65 -4.73 -5.11
N ASN A 211 12.68 -5.31 -5.86
CA ASN A 211 12.90 -6.34 -6.88
C ASN A 211 13.73 -7.55 -6.39
N THR A 212 13.52 -7.99 -5.15
CA THR A 212 14.26 -9.13 -4.58
C THR A 212 13.45 -10.42 -4.71
N ASN A 213 13.86 -11.31 -5.61
CA ASN A 213 13.22 -12.63 -5.82
C ASN A 213 13.80 -13.75 -4.94
N ASP A 214 14.80 -13.45 -4.10
CA ASP A 214 15.44 -14.45 -3.23
C ASP A 214 14.56 -14.74 -2.00
N SER A 215 14.26 -16.01 -1.76
CA SER A 215 13.71 -16.48 -0.49
C SER A 215 14.79 -16.39 0.59
N PHE A 216 14.53 -15.60 1.64
CA PHE A 216 15.41 -15.40 2.79
C PHE A 216 15.04 -16.30 3.96
#